data_AF-A0A957Z916-F1
#
_entry.id   AF-A0A957Z916-F1
#
_cell.length_a   1.000
_cell.length_b   1.000
_cell.length_c   1.000
_cell.angle_alpha   90.00
_cell.angle_beta   90.00
_cell.angle_gamma   90.00
#
_symmetry.space_group_name_H-M   'P 1'
#
loop_
_entity.id
_entity.type
_entity.pdbx_description
1 polymer ?
#
loop_
_entity_poly.entity_id
_entity_poly.type
_entity_poly.pdbx_seq_one_letter_code
_entity_poly.pdbx_strand_id
1 'polypeptide(L)'
;QMLEASNAAAGRLFALIDTPPAVVDPPQPLPPPQEPALTVQKLYFCYPNADASVNGEGRPVLNEASFELGRGEWLAITGPSGAGKSTLAALLLRFWDVAHGTVFLGGADIRAYAANDVRDQIAYVAQAPYFFHTSIADNLRVAAPDATDDDLAEACRVAQIHDFIAALPEGYATLVGENGLQLSGGERQR
;
A
#
# COMPACT_ATOMS: atom_id res chain seq x y z
N GLN A 1 7.77 -21.80 -36.42
CA GLN A 1 8.44 -22.02 -35.12
C GLN A 1 9.07 -20.75 -34.54
N MET A 2 10.23 -20.23 -35.00
CA MET A 2 10.85 -19.03 -34.37
C MET A 2 10.03 -17.73 -34.55
N LEU A 3 9.35 -17.57 -35.69
CA LEU A 3 8.45 -16.43 -35.99
C LEU A 3 7.17 -16.46 -35.15
N GLU A 4 6.57 -17.63 -34.93
CA GLU A 4 5.35 -17.78 -34.10
C GLU A 4 5.65 -17.51 -32.62
N ALA A 5 6.78 -18.01 -32.12
CA ALA A 5 7.22 -17.72 -30.76
C ALA A 5 7.51 -16.22 -30.56
N SER A 6 8.11 -15.56 -31.56
CA SER A 6 8.37 -14.12 -31.54
C SER A 6 7.07 -13.30 -31.55
N ASN A 7 6.08 -13.67 -32.37
CA ASN A 7 4.78 -13.01 -32.39
C ASN A 7 4.00 -13.21 -31.09
N ALA A 8 4.05 -14.40 -30.48
CA ALA A 8 3.42 -14.65 -29.19
C ALA A 8 4.08 -13.84 -28.06
N ALA A 9 5.41 -13.67 -28.09
CA ALA A 9 6.12 -12.82 -27.15
C ALA A 9 5.78 -11.33 -27.33
N ALA A 10 5.78 -10.85 -28.58
CA ALA A 10 5.37 -9.49 -28.91
C ALA A 10 3.93 -9.21 -28.44
N GLY A 11 3.00 -10.16 -28.67
CA GLY A 11 1.62 -10.04 -28.21
C GLY A 11 1.49 -9.87 -26.69
N ARG A 12 2.26 -10.61 -25.88
CA ARG A 12 2.27 -10.43 -24.42
C ARG A 12 2.86 -9.09 -24.00
N LEU A 13 3.88 -8.62 -24.70
CA LEU A 13 4.54 -7.35 -24.41
C LEU A 13 3.58 -6.18 -24.70
N PHE A 14 2.91 -6.19 -25.86
CA PHE A 14 1.90 -5.18 -26.18
C PHE A 14 0.71 -5.23 -25.22
N ALA A 15 0.24 -6.43 -24.85
CA ALA A 15 -0.81 -6.56 -23.83
C ALA A 15 -0.43 -5.90 -22.50
N LEU A 16 0.84 -6.01 -22.07
CA LEU A 16 1.32 -5.35 -20.86
C LEU A 16 1.41 -3.83 -21.02
N ILE A 17 1.97 -3.34 -22.15
CA ILE A 17 2.09 -1.90 -22.42
C ILE A 17 0.73 -1.22 -22.50
N ASP A 18 -0.24 -1.89 -23.13
CA ASP A 18 -1.59 -1.36 -23.35
C ASP A 18 -2.52 -1.58 -22.14
N THR A 19 -2.01 -2.18 -21.04
CA THR A 19 -2.80 -2.36 -19.83
C THR A 19 -3.06 -0.99 -19.19
N PRO A 20 -4.34 -0.57 -19.06
CA PRO A 20 -4.64 0.70 -18.41
C PRO A 20 -4.22 0.65 -16.94
N PRO A 21 -3.69 1.75 -16.39
CA PRO A 21 -3.35 1.79 -14.96
C PRO A 21 -4.63 1.63 -14.12
N ALA A 22 -4.49 0.99 -12.96
CA ALA A 22 -5.62 0.78 -12.04
C ALA A 22 -6.17 2.09 -11.44
N VAL A 23 -5.34 3.14 -11.43
CA VAL A 23 -5.64 4.47 -10.92
C VAL A 23 -5.07 5.51 -11.88
N VAL A 24 -5.85 6.55 -12.16
CA VAL A 24 -5.43 7.68 -12.99
C VAL A 24 -5.53 8.95 -12.14
N ASP A 25 -4.46 9.73 -12.14
CA ASP A 25 -4.46 11.03 -11.46
C ASP A 25 -5.31 12.05 -12.23
N PRO A 26 -6.01 12.96 -11.52
CA PRO A 26 -6.72 14.04 -12.19
C PRO A 26 -5.72 14.95 -12.94
N PRO A 27 -6.13 15.60 -14.04
CA PRO A 27 -5.24 16.46 -14.84
C PRO A 27 -4.70 17.67 -14.06
N GLN A 28 -5.40 18.06 -12.99
CA GLN A 28 -4.98 19.10 -12.04
C GLN A 28 -5.26 18.57 -10.61
N PRO A 29 -4.30 17.85 -10.01
CA PRO A 29 -4.47 17.35 -8.65
C PRO A 29 -4.50 18.49 -7.64
N LEU A 30 -5.30 18.31 -6.60
CA LEU A 30 -5.25 19.14 -5.41
C LEU A 30 -3.91 18.93 -4.69
N PRO A 31 -3.40 19.95 -3.98
CA PRO A 31 -2.24 19.76 -3.11
C PRO A 31 -2.56 18.77 -1.98
N PRO A 32 -1.56 18.13 -1.37
CA PRO A 32 -1.77 17.22 -0.23
C PRO A 32 -2.62 17.87 0.87
N PRO A 33 -3.53 17.10 1.51
CA PRO A 33 -4.38 17.62 2.58
C PRO A 33 -3.55 18.03 3.80
N GLN A 34 -3.90 19.16 4.43
CA GLN A 34 -3.20 19.64 5.64
C GLN A 34 -3.61 18.86 6.90
N GLU A 35 -4.83 18.31 6.94
CA GLU A 35 -5.34 17.52 8.05
C GLU A 35 -5.95 16.20 7.53
N PRO A 36 -5.49 15.03 8.00
CA PRO A 36 -5.89 13.75 7.43
C PRO A 36 -7.16 13.18 8.10
N ALA A 37 -8.24 13.97 8.15
CA ALA A 37 -9.56 13.43 8.52
C ALA A 37 -10.08 12.52 7.38
N LEU A 38 -10.57 11.33 7.72
CA LEU A 38 -11.02 10.32 6.76
C LEU A 38 -12.52 10.05 6.92
N THR A 39 -13.27 10.14 5.82
CA THR A 39 -14.68 9.77 5.77
C THR A 39 -14.91 8.84 4.61
N VAL A 40 -15.40 7.63 4.89
CA VAL A 40 -15.81 6.65 3.88
C VAL A 40 -17.33 6.61 3.84
N GLN A 41 -17.91 6.77 2.66
CA GLN A 41 -19.37 6.81 2.47
C GLN A 41 -19.82 5.82 1.41
N LYS A 42 -20.64 4.86 1.83
CA LYS A 42 -21.34 3.88 0.98
C LYS A 42 -20.42 3.25 -0.05
N LEU A 43 -19.25 2.82 0.39
CA LEU A 43 -18.22 2.28 -0.49
C LEU A 43 -18.60 0.89 -0.98
N TYR A 44 -18.66 0.72 -2.30
CA TYR A 44 -18.80 -0.59 -2.95
C TYR A 44 -17.61 -0.84 -3.87
N PHE A 45 -17.14 -2.10 -3.88
CA PHE A 45 -16.00 -2.46 -4.72
C PHE A 45 -16.01 -3.92 -5.15
N CYS A 46 -15.71 -4.14 -6.43
CA CYS A 46 -15.44 -5.43 -7.05
C CYS A 46 -14.12 -5.34 -7.83
N TYR A 47 -13.27 -6.37 -7.77
CA TYR A 47 -12.09 -6.42 -8.62
C TYR A 47 -12.49 -6.68 -10.09
N PRO A 48 -11.79 -6.08 -11.08
CA PRO A 48 -12.15 -6.20 -12.50
C PRO A 48 -12.15 -7.64 -13.07
N ASN A 49 -11.54 -8.59 -12.37
CA ASN A 49 -11.44 -10.01 -12.75
C ASN A 49 -12.09 -10.95 -11.72
N ALA A 50 -12.93 -10.45 -10.82
CA ALA A 50 -13.69 -11.30 -9.92
C ALA A 50 -14.70 -12.11 -10.74
N ASP A 51 -14.44 -13.42 -10.84
CA ASP A 51 -15.10 -14.41 -11.68
C ASP A 51 -16.59 -14.11 -11.93
N ALA A 52 -16.94 -13.82 -13.18
CA ALA A 52 -18.30 -13.48 -13.63
C ALA A 52 -19.26 -14.69 -13.64
N SER A 53 -18.94 -15.75 -12.90
CA SER A 53 -19.56 -17.07 -12.97
C SER A 53 -20.93 -17.16 -12.29
N VAL A 54 -21.44 -16.07 -11.69
CA VAL A 54 -22.83 -15.96 -11.25
C VAL A 54 -23.39 -14.60 -11.66
N ASN A 55 -24.13 -14.57 -12.78
CA ASN A 55 -24.95 -13.45 -13.27
C ASN A 55 -24.24 -12.23 -13.89
N GLY A 56 -22.95 -12.30 -14.26
CA GLY A 56 -22.28 -11.20 -14.97
C GLY A 56 -21.93 -9.98 -14.11
N GLU A 57 -22.23 -10.02 -12.81
CA GLU A 57 -21.82 -9.04 -11.82
C GLU A 57 -20.92 -9.76 -10.81
N GLY A 58 -19.61 -9.45 -10.82
CA GLY A 58 -18.68 -9.99 -9.83
C GLY A 58 -19.15 -9.66 -8.41
N ARG A 59 -19.14 -10.65 -7.50
CA ARG A 59 -19.60 -10.45 -6.12
C ARG A 59 -18.80 -9.32 -5.45
N PRO A 60 -19.46 -8.30 -4.87
CA PRO A 60 -18.77 -7.20 -4.21
C PRO A 60 -17.97 -7.69 -2.99
N VAL A 61 -16.71 -7.24 -2.93
CA VAL A 61 -15.82 -7.45 -1.79
C VAL A 61 -16.16 -6.47 -0.67
N LEU A 62 -16.55 -5.25 -1.03
CA LEU A 62 -17.10 -4.24 -0.13
C LEU A 62 -18.52 -3.90 -0.56
N ASN A 63 -19.44 -3.83 0.40
CA ASN A 63 -20.85 -3.56 0.17
C ASN A 63 -21.32 -2.50 1.17
N GLU A 64 -21.51 -1.26 0.73
CA GLU A 64 -21.98 -0.11 1.55
C GLU A 64 -21.12 0.26 2.76
N ALA A 65 -19.81 0.02 2.74
CA ALA A 65 -18.97 0.37 3.87
C ALA A 65 -18.99 1.89 4.12
N SER A 66 -19.32 2.30 5.35
CA SER A 66 -19.39 3.71 5.76
C SER A 66 -18.84 3.87 7.16
N PHE A 67 -17.90 4.79 7.35
CA PHE A 67 -17.33 5.14 8.65
C PHE A 67 -16.58 6.47 8.56
N GLU A 68 -16.33 7.08 9.71
CA GLU A 68 -15.53 8.30 9.84
C GLU A 68 -14.41 8.06 10.84
N LEU A 69 -13.26 8.67 10.58
CA LEU A 69 -12.09 8.66 11.44
C LEU A 69 -11.54 10.09 11.51
N GLY A 70 -11.76 10.72 12.65
CA GLY A 70 -11.24 12.04 12.97
C GLY A 70 -9.77 12.00 13.39
N ARG A 71 -9.20 13.20 13.56
CA ARG A 71 -7.82 13.37 14.01
C ARG A 71 -7.64 12.83 15.44
N GLY A 72 -6.63 11.97 15.61
CA GLY A 72 -6.29 11.38 16.91
C GLY A 72 -7.22 10.23 17.35
N GLU A 73 -8.19 9.87 16.51
CA GLU A 73 -9.04 8.72 16.75
C GLU A 73 -8.37 7.43 16.28
N TRP A 74 -8.86 6.31 16.81
CA TRP A 74 -8.39 4.97 16.48
C TRP A 74 -9.59 4.13 16.04
N LEU A 75 -9.49 3.53 14.85
CA LEU A 75 -10.50 2.62 14.32
C LEU A 75 -9.90 1.22 14.14
N ALA A 76 -10.49 0.24 14.81
CA ALA A 76 -10.17 -1.17 14.62
C ALA A 76 -11.19 -1.83 13.69
N ILE A 77 -10.72 -2.33 12.55
CA ILE A 77 -11.56 -3.08 11.60
C ILE A 77 -11.29 -4.57 11.76
N THR A 78 -12.30 -5.30 12.23
CA THR A 78 -12.23 -6.74 12.50
C THR A 78 -13.21 -7.51 11.60
N GLY A 79 -12.92 -8.79 11.37
CA GLY A 79 -13.75 -9.69 10.57
C GLY A 79 -12.97 -10.89 10.04
N PRO A 80 -13.66 -11.93 9.55
CA PRO A 80 -13.02 -13.15 9.05
C PRO A 80 -12.08 -12.87 7.86
N SER A 81 -11.22 -13.83 7.53
CA SER A 81 -10.44 -13.77 6.29
C SER A 81 -11.37 -13.64 5.08
N GLY A 82 -10.97 -12.84 4.10
CA GLY A 82 -11.81 -12.56 2.92
C GLY A 82 -12.92 -11.51 3.10
N ALA A 83 -13.11 -10.95 4.30
CA ALA A 83 -14.13 -9.91 4.55
C ALA A 83 -13.85 -8.53 3.91
N GLY A 84 -12.82 -8.40 3.07
CA GLY A 84 -12.52 -7.14 2.37
C GLY A 84 -11.61 -6.14 3.11
N LYS A 85 -11.09 -6.47 4.30
CA LYS A 85 -10.22 -5.57 5.10
C LYS A 85 -9.00 -5.04 4.32
N SER A 86 -8.24 -5.93 3.69
CA SER A 86 -7.07 -5.55 2.88
C SER A 86 -7.49 -4.82 1.60
N THR A 87 -8.70 -5.06 1.11
CA THR A 87 -9.26 -4.34 -0.05
C THR A 87 -9.62 -2.91 0.32
N LEU A 88 -10.21 -2.68 1.50
CA LEU A 88 -10.42 -1.35 2.04
C LEU A 88 -9.09 -0.59 2.18
N ALA A 89 -8.05 -1.21 2.76
CA ALA A 89 -6.73 -0.60 2.85
C ALA A 89 -6.15 -0.22 1.46
N ALA A 90 -6.29 -1.11 0.46
CA ALA A 90 -5.84 -0.86 -0.90
C ALA A 90 -6.57 0.32 -1.57
N LEU A 91 -7.86 0.50 -1.30
CA LEU A 91 -8.64 1.65 -1.79
C LEU A 91 -8.22 2.96 -1.10
N LEU A 92 -8.00 2.93 0.22
CA LEU A 92 -7.51 4.09 0.98
C LEU A 92 -6.11 4.54 0.52
N LEU A 93 -5.26 3.60 0.09
CA LEU A 93 -3.92 3.87 -0.47
C LEU A 93 -3.94 4.20 -1.98
N ARG A 94 -5.13 4.27 -2.59
CA ARG A 94 -5.32 4.41 -4.04
C ARG A 94 -4.43 3.45 -4.86
N PHE A 95 -4.39 2.18 -4.46
CA PHE A 95 -3.94 1.09 -5.34
C PHE A 95 -5.04 0.62 -6.29
N TRP A 96 -6.30 0.92 -5.94
CA TRP A 96 -7.49 0.79 -6.78
C TRP A 96 -8.33 2.05 -6.61
N ASP A 97 -9.04 2.47 -7.66
CA ASP A 97 -9.97 3.59 -7.57
C ASP A 97 -11.37 3.13 -7.15
N VAL A 98 -12.08 4.06 -6.50
CA VAL A 98 -13.46 3.87 -6.04
C VAL A 98 -14.44 4.12 -7.19
N ALA A 99 -15.12 3.07 -7.65
CA ALA A 99 -16.17 3.16 -8.67
C ALA A 99 -17.50 3.66 -8.11
N HIS A 100 -17.87 3.24 -6.89
CA HIS A 100 -19.14 3.58 -6.23
C HIS A 100 -18.92 3.94 -4.76
N GLY A 101 -19.62 4.98 -4.30
CA GLY A 101 -19.37 5.60 -3.00
C GLY A 101 -18.31 6.70 -3.09
N THR A 102 -17.84 7.16 -1.95
CA THR A 102 -16.83 8.22 -1.88
C THR A 102 -15.95 8.04 -0.66
N VAL A 103 -14.66 8.33 -0.82
CA VAL A 103 -13.70 8.44 0.27
C VAL A 103 -13.24 9.89 0.29
N PHE A 104 -13.42 10.57 1.42
CA PHE A 104 -12.92 11.91 1.63
C PHE A 104 -11.68 11.86 2.51
N LEU A 105 -10.64 12.57 2.08
CA LEU A 105 -9.41 12.78 2.83
C LEU A 105 -9.20 14.29 2.98
N GLY A 106 -9.16 14.78 4.22
CA GLY A 106 -9.04 16.22 4.50
C GLY A 106 -10.19 17.06 3.93
N GLY A 107 -11.38 16.45 3.80
CA GLY A 107 -12.59 17.14 3.32
C GLY A 107 -12.80 17.17 1.80
N ALA A 108 -11.86 16.66 1.00
CA ALA A 108 -12.04 16.50 -0.45
C ALA A 108 -12.04 15.02 -0.85
N ASP A 109 -12.66 14.70 -1.98
CA ASP A 109 -12.65 13.33 -2.54
C ASP A 109 -11.20 12.88 -2.78
N ILE A 110 -10.87 11.68 -2.34
CA ILE A 110 -9.51 11.11 -2.45
C ILE A 110 -9.02 11.07 -3.91
N ARG A 111 -9.94 10.99 -4.87
CA ARG A 111 -9.66 10.98 -6.32
C ARG A 111 -9.24 12.34 -6.87
N ALA A 112 -9.43 13.41 -6.10
CA ALA A 112 -9.02 14.76 -6.47
C ALA A 112 -7.52 15.03 -6.20
N TYR A 113 -6.84 14.16 -5.45
CA TYR A 113 -5.40 14.25 -5.19
C TYR A 113 -4.61 13.37 -6.17
N ALA A 114 -3.31 13.60 -6.30
CA ALA A 114 -2.43 12.61 -6.93
C ALA A 114 -2.30 11.38 -6.01
N ALA A 115 -2.20 10.18 -6.60
CA ALA A 115 -2.15 8.94 -5.82
C ALA A 115 -0.91 8.86 -4.91
N ASN A 116 0.22 9.46 -5.33
CA ASN A 116 1.43 9.55 -4.50
C ASN A 116 1.22 10.48 -3.30
N ASP A 117 0.61 11.65 -3.50
CA ASP A 117 0.32 12.59 -2.42
C ASP A 117 -0.58 11.97 -1.34
N VAL A 118 -1.53 11.12 -1.73
CA VAL A 118 -2.36 10.35 -0.79
C VAL A 118 -1.51 9.37 0.02
N ARG A 119 -0.60 8.65 -0.64
CA ARG A 119 0.26 7.66 0.01
C ARG A 119 1.27 8.30 0.96
N ASP A 120 1.75 9.49 0.65
CA ASP A 120 2.66 10.25 1.53
C ASP A 120 1.98 10.70 2.83
N GLN A 121 0.65 10.73 2.88
CA GLN A 121 -0.13 11.00 4.10
C GLN A 121 -0.43 9.74 4.92
N ILE A 122 -0.12 8.54 4.41
CA ILE A 122 -0.53 7.27 5.03
C ILE A 122 0.70 6.37 5.24
N ALA A 123 1.09 6.20 6.50
CA ALA A 123 2.01 5.13 6.88
C ALA A 123 1.26 3.78 6.84
N TYR A 124 1.72 2.86 5.98
CA TYR A 124 1.13 1.53 5.84
C TYR A 124 2.13 0.43 6.22
N VAL A 125 1.73 -0.39 7.19
CA VAL A 125 2.49 -1.59 7.59
C VAL A 125 1.74 -2.81 7.06
N ALA A 126 2.31 -3.45 6.04
CA ALA A 126 1.73 -4.64 5.44
C ALA A 126 1.81 -5.85 6.38
N GLN A 127 0.89 -6.81 6.23
CA GLN A 127 0.95 -8.08 6.95
C GLN A 127 2.25 -8.87 6.66
N ALA A 128 2.75 -8.76 5.43
CA ALA A 128 4.03 -9.32 4.99
C ALA A 128 4.87 -8.19 4.38
N PRO A 129 5.70 -7.50 5.17
CA PRO A 129 6.57 -6.44 4.66
C PRO A 129 7.60 -7.03 3.71
N TYR A 130 7.92 -6.27 2.65
CA TYR A 130 8.95 -6.63 1.69
C TYR A 130 10.28 -6.00 2.10
N PHE A 131 11.36 -6.77 2.00
CA PHE A 131 12.72 -6.28 2.23
C PHE A 131 13.55 -6.49 0.98
N PHE A 132 14.21 -5.42 0.54
CA PHE A 132 15.23 -5.49 -0.49
C PHE A 132 16.47 -6.19 0.07
N HIS A 133 17.17 -6.91 -0.79
CA HIS A 133 18.43 -7.57 -0.45
C HIS A 133 19.57 -6.53 -0.34
N THR A 134 19.51 -5.73 0.72
CA THR A 134 20.46 -4.68 1.08
C THR A 134 20.54 -4.56 2.61
N SER A 135 21.26 -3.56 3.13
CA SER A 135 21.38 -3.31 4.56
C SER A 135 20.05 -2.95 5.22
N ILE A 136 19.96 -3.09 6.54
CA ILE A 136 18.82 -2.59 7.33
C ILE A 136 18.65 -1.08 7.09
N ALA A 137 19.74 -0.32 7.13
CA ALA A 137 19.72 1.14 6.93
C ALA A 137 19.12 1.53 5.57
N ASP A 138 19.53 0.86 4.49
CA ASP A 138 19.06 1.17 3.15
C ASP A 138 17.59 0.79 2.97
N ASN A 139 17.13 -0.31 3.59
CA ASN A 139 15.71 -0.66 3.59
C ASN A 139 14.86 0.41 4.28
N LEU A 140 15.33 0.96 5.41
CA LEU A 140 14.61 2.05 6.11
C LEU A 140 14.60 3.34 5.28
N ARG A 141 15.71 3.66 4.59
CA ARG A 141 15.81 4.82 3.70
C ARG A 141 14.95 4.75 2.45
N VAL A 142 14.37 3.59 2.12
CA VAL A 142 13.33 3.52 1.08
C VAL A 142 12.14 4.41 1.44
N ALA A 143 11.78 4.49 2.73
CA ALA A 143 10.69 5.35 3.21
C ALA A 143 11.14 6.82 3.45
N ALA A 144 12.42 7.03 3.71
CA ALA A 144 13.00 8.36 3.95
C ALA A 144 14.43 8.44 3.40
N PRO A 145 14.61 8.75 2.10
CA PRO A 145 15.92 8.69 1.43
C PRO A 145 16.97 9.60 2.05
N ASP A 146 16.54 10.75 2.58
CA ASP A 146 17.40 11.77 3.17
C ASP A 146 17.61 11.60 4.69
N ALA A 147 17.07 10.53 5.30
CA ALA A 147 17.20 10.29 6.73
C ALA A 147 18.66 10.04 7.15
N THR A 148 19.10 10.77 8.18
CA THR A 148 20.42 10.57 8.79
C THR A 148 20.46 9.28 9.61
N ASP A 149 21.66 8.80 9.96
CA ASP A 149 21.79 7.62 10.83
C ASP A 149 21.15 7.83 12.20
N ASP A 150 21.17 9.06 12.71
CA ASP A 150 20.51 9.43 13.96
C ASP A 150 18.97 9.37 13.85
N ASP A 151 18.41 9.82 12.72
CA ASP A 151 16.97 9.72 12.45
C ASP A 151 16.53 8.25 12.39
N LEU A 152 17.32 7.39 11.74
CA LEU A 152 17.05 5.95 11.69
C LEU A 152 17.13 5.31 13.08
N ALA A 153 18.16 5.66 13.86
CA ALA A 153 18.32 5.16 15.22
C ALA A 153 17.13 5.55 16.09
N GLU A 154 16.65 6.78 15.98
CA GLU A 154 15.50 7.26 16.75
C GLU A 154 14.20 6.57 16.33
N ALA A 155 13.94 6.45 15.03
CA ALA A 155 12.79 5.71 14.53
C ALA A 155 12.78 4.25 15.04
N CYS A 156 13.93 3.58 15.02
CA CYS A 156 14.06 2.22 15.55
C CYS A 156 13.94 2.13 17.07
N ARG A 157 14.24 3.19 17.83
CA ARG A 157 13.97 3.24 19.28
C ARG A 157 12.49 3.35 19.54
N VAL A 158 11.78 4.21 18.81
CA VAL A 158 10.32 4.31 18.88
C VAL A 158 9.66 2.96 18.54
N ALA A 159 10.17 2.28 17.51
CA ALA A 159 9.71 0.94 17.11
C ALA A 159 10.20 -0.22 18.02
N GLN A 160 11.02 0.07 19.04
CA GLN A 160 11.55 -0.93 20.00
C GLN A 160 12.34 -2.06 19.31
N ILE A 161 13.16 -1.71 18.32
CA ILE A 161 14.02 -2.62 17.56
C ILE A 161 15.50 -2.20 17.53
N HIS A 162 15.82 -0.97 17.94
CA HIS A 162 17.18 -0.44 17.95
C HIS A 162 18.20 -1.34 18.66
N ASP A 163 17.90 -1.80 19.88
CA ASP A 163 18.85 -2.59 20.67
C ASP A 163 19.16 -3.94 20.03
N PHE A 164 18.17 -4.54 19.34
CA PHE A 164 18.37 -5.75 18.56
C PHE A 164 19.31 -5.47 17.38
N ILE A 165 19.05 -4.41 16.61
CA ILE A 165 19.87 -4.04 15.46
C ILE A 165 21.30 -3.74 15.92
N ALA A 166 21.48 -2.97 16.99
CA ALA A 166 22.77 -2.59 17.54
C ALA A 166 23.58 -3.77 18.08
N ALA A 167 22.92 -4.87 18.46
CA ALA A 167 23.57 -6.11 18.89
C ALA A 167 24.04 -7.00 17.72
N LEU A 168 23.60 -6.73 16.49
CA LEU A 168 24.08 -7.46 15.31
C LEU A 168 25.56 -7.12 15.02
N PRO A 169 26.36 -8.06 14.49
CA PRO A 169 27.79 -7.82 14.22
C PRO A 169 28.09 -6.60 13.35
N GLU A 170 27.20 -6.30 12.40
CA GLU A 170 27.31 -5.17 11.46
C GLU A 170 26.30 -4.05 11.77
N GLY A 171 25.54 -4.16 12.86
CA GLY A 171 24.55 -3.17 13.23
C GLY A 171 23.53 -2.91 12.11
N TYR A 172 23.30 -1.63 11.81
CA TYR A 172 22.46 -1.17 10.70
C TYR A 172 22.98 -1.52 9.30
N ALA A 173 24.27 -1.84 9.17
CA ALA A 173 24.85 -2.28 7.90
C ALA A 173 24.54 -3.76 7.60
N THR A 174 23.97 -4.51 8.57
CA THR A 174 23.62 -5.93 8.39
C THR A 174 22.72 -6.13 7.18
N LEU A 175 23.11 -7.04 6.28
CA LEU A 175 22.31 -7.44 5.13
C LEU A 175 21.14 -8.33 5.56
N VAL A 176 19.90 -7.92 5.26
CA VAL A 176 18.71 -8.63 5.73
C VAL A 176 18.44 -9.94 4.96
N GLY A 177 19.06 -10.10 3.78
CA GLY A 177 18.75 -11.17 2.83
C GLY A 177 17.47 -10.91 2.03
N GLU A 178 17.21 -11.70 0.98
CA GLU A 178 15.93 -11.61 0.25
C GLU A 178 14.74 -11.81 1.19
N ASN A 179 13.76 -10.91 1.13
CA ASN A 179 12.55 -10.94 1.98
C ASN A 179 12.81 -10.96 3.49
N GLY A 180 13.98 -10.54 3.94
CA GLY A 180 14.30 -10.44 5.36
C GLY A 180 14.34 -11.79 6.07
N LEU A 181 14.84 -12.83 5.39
CA LEU A 181 14.97 -14.21 5.90
C LEU A 181 15.75 -14.31 7.22
N GLN A 182 16.64 -13.36 7.48
CA GLN A 182 17.47 -13.36 8.70
C GLN A 182 16.76 -12.77 9.93
N LEU A 183 15.55 -12.23 9.76
CA LEU A 183 14.75 -11.63 10.83
C LEU A 183 13.59 -12.55 11.24
N SER A 184 13.22 -12.50 12.51
CA SER A 184 11.95 -13.08 12.99
C SER A 184 10.75 -12.29 12.45
N GLY A 185 9.55 -12.87 12.53
CA GLY A 185 8.33 -12.17 12.08
C GLY A 185 8.06 -10.87 12.83
N GLY A 186 8.32 -10.86 14.15
CA GLY A 186 8.14 -9.66 14.99
C GLY A 186 9.28 -8.64 14.84
N GLU A 187 10.47 -9.06 14.42
CA GLU A 187 11.54 -8.14 14.02
C GLU A 187 11.25 -7.49 12.66
N ARG A 188 10.62 -8.21 11.73
CA ARG A 188 10.21 -7.63 10.44
C ARG A 188 9.07 -6.61 10.56
N GLN A 189 8.19 -6.80 11.55
CA GLN A 189 7.02 -5.94 11.72
C GLN A 189 7.34 -4.64 12.47
N ARG A 190 8.35 -4.67 13.35
CA ARG A 190 8.84 -3.50 14.08
C ARG A 190 9.85 -2.75 13.23
#